data_AF-A0A455UH38-F1
#
_entry.id   AF-A0A455UH38-F1
#
_cell.length_a   1.000
_cell.length_b   1.000
_cell.length_c   1.000
_cell.angle_alpha   90.00
_cell.angle_beta   90.00
_cell.angle_gamma   90.00
#
_symmetry.space_group_name_H-M   'P 1'
#
loop_
_entity.id
_entity.type
_entity.pdbx_description
1 polymer ?
#
loop_
_entity_poly.entity_id
_entity_poly.type
_entity_poly.pdbx_seq_one_letter_code
_entity_poly.pdbx_strand_id
1 'polypeptide(L)'
;MRLLLGAILALIVLAVGTAAFVYSGIYNVAASNDHTAIGKWTLHTTMHNSVKAAVGDMTVPDLSDNDMIQQGASAYDSLCAACHLKPGLKDTVLRAGLNPMPPNLTEQGHWGPAEQFWIVKHGIK
;
A
#
# COMPACT_ATOMS: atom_id res chain seq x y z
N MET A 1 17.81 -5.97 -41.66
CA MET A 1 18.42 -7.13 -40.97
C MET A 1 19.33 -6.75 -39.80
N ARG A 2 20.36 -5.91 -39.97
CA ARG A 2 21.30 -5.55 -38.88
C ARG A 2 20.65 -4.93 -37.63
N LEU A 3 19.68 -4.03 -37.80
CA LEU A 3 18.94 -3.43 -36.68
C LEU A 3 18.06 -4.43 -35.92
N LEU A 4 17.44 -5.37 -36.64
CA LEU A 4 16.62 -6.43 -36.04
C LEU A 4 17.48 -7.41 -35.24
N LEU A 5 18.63 -7.83 -35.80
CA LEU A 5 19.61 -8.65 -35.09
C LEU A 5 20.15 -7.94 -33.83
N GLY A 6 20.44 -6.64 -33.93
CA GLY A 6 20.85 -5.83 -32.78
C GLY A 6 19.77 -5.75 -31.69
N ALA A 7 18.50 -5.53 -32.08
CA ALA A 7 17.38 -5.49 -31.13
C ALA A 7 17.16 -6.84 -30.44
N ILE A 8 17.23 -7.95 -31.18
CA ILE A 8 17.12 -9.30 -30.62
C ILE A 8 18.24 -9.57 -29.62
N LEU A 9 19.49 -9.24 -29.97
CA LEU A 9 20.63 -9.40 -29.07
C LEU A 9 20.45 -8.57 -27.78
N ALA A 10 20.01 -7.31 -27.90
CA ALA A 10 19.76 -6.45 -26.75
C ALA A 10 18.69 -7.04 -25.82
N LEU A 11 17.60 -7.58 -26.36
CA LEU A 11 16.56 -8.24 -25.57
C LEU A 11 17.07 -9.51 -24.86
N ILE A 12 17.91 -10.31 -25.52
CA ILE A 12 18.54 -11.50 -24.90
C ILE A 12 19.45 -11.07 -23.74
N VAL A 13 20.28 -10.05 -23.94
CA VAL A 13 21.17 -9.53 -22.89
C VAL A 13 20.36 -9.02 -21.69
N LEU A 14 19.27 -8.28 -21.94
CA LEU A 14 18.36 -7.83 -20.88
C LEU A 14 17.75 -9.02 -20.14
N ALA A 15 17.22 -10.02 -20.85
CA ALA A 15 16.60 -11.19 -20.23
C ALA A 15 17.58 -11.99 -19.37
N VAL A 16 18.79 -12.26 -19.89
CA VAL A 16 19.85 -12.96 -19.14
C VAL A 16 20.31 -12.13 -17.95
N GLY A 17 20.48 -10.82 -18.10
CA GLY A 17 20.84 -9.92 -17.02
C GLY A 17 19.81 -9.90 -15.90
N THR A 18 18.52 -9.83 -16.24
CA THR A 18 17.42 -9.92 -15.26
C THR A 18 17.42 -11.26 -14.54
N ALA A 19 17.57 -12.38 -15.26
CA ALA A 19 17.64 -13.69 -14.63
C ALA A 19 18.83 -13.77 -13.66
N ALA A 20 20.03 -13.37 -14.10
CA ALA A 20 21.22 -13.35 -13.25
C ALA A 20 20.99 -12.51 -11.99
N PHE A 21 20.40 -11.32 -12.11
CA PHE A 21 20.04 -10.48 -10.97
C PHE A 21 19.11 -11.20 -9.98
N VAL A 22 18.02 -11.78 -10.46
CA VAL A 22 17.02 -12.50 -9.63
C VAL A 22 17.67 -13.67 -8.88
N TYR A 23 18.54 -14.44 -9.53
CA TYR A 23 19.19 -15.61 -8.92
C TYR A 23 20.46 -15.29 -8.12
N SER A 24 20.99 -14.07 -8.20
CA SER A 24 22.26 -13.71 -7.56
C SER A 24 22.18 -13.52 -6.04
N GLY A 25 20.99 -13.22 -5.50
CA GLY A 25 20.82 -12.89 -4.08
C GLY A 25 21.36 -11.51 -3.66
N ILE A 26 21.84 -10.69 -4.60
CA ILE A 26 22.39 -9.36 -4.28
C ILE A 26 21.31 -8.35 -3.85
N TYR A 27 20.05 -8.58 -4.24
CA TYR A 27 18.94 -7.74 -3.83
C TYR A 27 18.48 -8.13 -2.42
N ASN A 28 18.63 -7.20 -1.49
CA ASN A 28 18.21 -7.42 -0.10
C ASN A 28 16.68 -7.35 -0.02
N VAL A 29 16.05 -8.50 0.25
CA VAL A 29 14.59 -8.64 0.40
C VAL A 29 14.11 -8.51 1.85
N ALA A 30 14.99 -8.17 2.79
CA ALA A 30 14.61 -8.03 4.18
C ALA A 30 13.57 -6.91 4.32
N ALA A 31 12.43 -7.23 4.93
CA ALA A 31 11.37 -6.27 5.20
C ALA A 31 11.82 -5.15 6.15
N SER A 32 12.99 -5.20 6.79
CA SER A 32 13.53 -4.08 7.57
C SER A 32 14.18 -2.99 6.69
N ASN A 33 14.40 -3.26 5.41
CA ASN A 33 15.02 -2.32 4.48
C ASN A 33 13.97 -1.73 3.56
N ASP A 34 13.95 -0.40 3.50
CA ASP A 34 13.07 0.32 2.60
C ASP A 34 13.39 0.03 1.13
N HIS A 35 12.36 0.04 0.30
CA HIS A 35 12.53 0.05 -1.15
C HIS A 35 13.38 1.24 -1.59
N THR A 36 14.02 1.10 -2.76
CA THR A 36 14.68 2.23 -3.42
C THR A 36 13.68 3.37 -3.66
N ALA A 37 14.17 4.62 -3.74
CA ALA A 37 13.30 5.78 -3.96
C ALA A 37 12.38 5.63 -5.18
N ILE A 38 12.91 5.03 -6.26
CA ILE A 38 12.16 4.74 -7.49
C ILE A 38 11.08 3.68 -7.24
N GLY A 39 11.41 2.60 -6.53
CA GLY A 39 10.46 1.55 -6.18
C GLY A 39 9.31 2.09 -5.32
N LYS A 40 9.65 2.84 -4.26
CA LYS A 40 8.68 3.49 -3.39
C LYS A 40 7.76 4.44 -4.15
N TRP A 41 8.32 5.31 -4.99
CA TRP A 41 7.54 6.22 -5.84
C TRP A 41 6.60 5.45 -6.77
N THR A 42 7.11 4.45 -7.47
CA THR A 42 6.32 3.66 -8.44
C THR A 42 5.14 2.97 -7.77
N LEU A 43 5.38 2.25 -6.66
CA LEU A 43 4.33 1.53 -5.94
C LEU A 43 3.30 2.50 -5.36
N HIS A 44 3.74 3.59 -4.73
CA HIS A 44 2.84 4.56 -4.12
C HIS A 44 1.98 5.28 -5.17
N THR A 45 2.57 5.71 -6.29
CA THR A 45 1.83 6.34 -7.39
C THR A 45 0.83 5.37 -8.03
N THR A 46 1.22 4.13 -8.30
CA THR A 46 0.31 3.13 -8.86
C THR A 46 -0.84 2.82 -7.91
N MET A 47 -0.55 2.62 -6.61
CA MET A 47 -1.59 2.42 -5.59
C MET A 47 -2.57 3.59 -5.57
N HIS A 48 -2.05 4.81 -5.55
CA HIS A 48 -2.89 5.98 -5.43
C HIS A 48 -3.81 6.18 -6.64
N ASN A 49 -3.30 5.93 -7.85
CA ASN A 49 -4.09 6.00 -9.08
C ASN A 49 -5.10 4.84 -9.18
N SER A 50 -4.73 3.64 -8.72
CA SER A 50 -5.61 2.47 -8.72
C SER A 50 -6.82 2.69 -7.82
N VAL A 51 -6.62 3.19 -6.60
CA VAL A 51 -7.72 3.50 -5.67
C VAL A 51 -8.65 4.55 -6.29
N LYS A 52 -8.10 5.65 -6.81
CA LYS A 52 -8.88 6.72 -7.45
C LYS A 52 -9.68 6.24 -8.65
N ALA A 53 -9.12 5.34 -9.46
CA ALA A 53 -9.84 4.77 -10.59
C ALA A 53 -10.96 3.81 -10.17
N ALA A 54 -10.83 3.16 -9.01
CA ALA A 54 -11.75 2.12 -8.57
C ALA A 54 -12.98 2.65 -7.80
N VAL A 55 -12.91 3.85 -7.23
CA VAL A 55 -14.03 4.42 -6.45
C VAL A 55 -15.23 4.86 -7.29
N GLY A 56 -15.02 5.25 -8.56
CA GLY A 56 -16.11 5.64 -9.47
C GLY A 56 -17.13 6.59 -8.82
N ASP A 57 -18.42 6.27 -9.00
CA ASP A 57 -19.55 7.02 -8.42
C ASP A 57 -20.09 6.38 -7.12
N MET A 58 -19.20 5.84 -6.27
CA MET A 58 -19.63 5.27 -4.99
C MET A 58 -20.40 6.29 -4.15
N THR A 59 -21.59 5.90 -3.72
CA THR A 59 -22.41 6.71 -2.81
C THR A 59 -21.88 6.59 -1.39
N VAL A 60 -21.48 7.72 -0.80
CA VAL A 60 -21.07 7.79 0.60
C VAL A 60 -22.33 8.07 1.44
N PRO A 61 -22.68 7.20 2.40
CA PRO A 61 -23.79 7.45 3.32
C PRO A 61 -23.47 8.62 4.27
N ASP A 62 -24.47 9.11 5.00
CA ASP A 62 -24.24 10.12 6.03
C ASP A 62 -23.43 9.53 7.20
N LEU A 63 -22.15 9.91 7.28
CA LEU A 63 -21.22 9.43 8.31
C LEU A 63 -21.38 10.16 9.66
N SER A 64 -22.29 11.13 9.75
CA SER A 64 -22.61 11.82 11.00
C SER A 64 -23.70 11.11 11.83
N ASP A 65 -24.28 10.02 11.31
CA ASP A 65 -25.25 9.20 12.03
C ASP A 65 -24.63 8.54 13.28
N ASN A 66 -25.27 8.74 14.43
CA ASN A 66 -24.75 8.28 15.72
C ASN A 66 -24.68 6.75 15.82
N ASP A 67 -25.65 6.03 15.25
CA ASP A 67 -25.68 4.57 15.31
C ASP A 67 -24.58 3.99 14.42
N MET A 68 -24.31 4.61 13.26
CA MET A 68 -23.16 4.26 12.41
C MET A 68 -21.82 4.50 13.11
N ILE A 69 -21.67 5.64 13.80
CA ILE A 69 -20.43 5.96 14.54
C ILE A 69 -20.19 4.92 15.65
N GLN A 70 -21.21 4.57 16.44
CA GLN A 70 -21.06 3.60 17.52
C GLN A 70 -20.69 2.21 17.01
N GLN A 71 -21.35 1.74 15.95
CA GLN A 71 -21.04 0.46 15.32
C GLN A 71 -19.63 0.47 14.72
N GLY A 72 -19.26 1.53 14.02
CA GLY A 72 -17.94 1.72 13.43
C GLY A 72 -16.82 1.72 14.47
N ALA A 73 -17.03 2.37 15.63
CA ALA A 73 -16.07 2.38 16.73
C ALA A 73 -15.83 0.98 17.30
N SER A 74 -16.89 0.18 17.51
CA SER A 74 -16.77 -1.20 17.98
C SER A 74 -16.02 -2.10 16.98
N ALA A 75 -16.33 -1.96 15.69
CA ALA A 75 -15.63 -2.68 14.63
C ALA A 75 -14.15 -2.28 14.53
N TYR A 76 -13.86 -0.97 14.60
CA TYR A 76 -12.49 -0.45 14.59
C TYR A 76 -11.67 -0.99 15.75
N ASP A 77 -12.25 -1.03 16.95
CA ASP A 77 -11.58 -1.55 18.14
C ASP A 77 -11.17 -3.02 17.97
N SER A 78 -12.03 -3.80 17.34
CA SER A 78 -11.86 -5.25 17.16
C SER A 78 -10.93 -5.61 15.99
N LEU A 79 -10.88 -4.79 14.94
CA LEU A 79 -10.23 -5.14 13.66
C LEU A 79 -8.98 -4.31 13.36
N CYS A 80 -8.96 -3.04 13.76
CA CYS A 80 -7.99 -2.07 13.26
C CYS A 80 -7.03 -1.59 14.36
N ALA A 81 -7.56 -1.38 15.57
CA ALA A 81 -6.89 -0.68 16.65
C ALA A 81 -5.58 -1.32 17.11
N ALA A 82 -5.43 -2.64 16.97
CA ALA A 82 -4.20 -3.35 17.34
C ALA A 82 -2.98 -2.85 16.54
N CYS A 83 -3.19 -2.54 15.25
CA CYS A 83 -2.13 -2.08 14.35
C CYS A 83 -2.15 -0.56 14.14
N HIS A 84 -3.34 0.04 14.09
CA HIS A 84 -3.57 1.44 13.70
C HIS A 84 -3.80 2.41 14.87
N LEU A 85 -3.64 1.93 16.11
CA LEU A 85 -3.77 2.69 17.37
C LEU A 85 -5.21 3.07 17.74
N LYS A 86 -5.36 3.52 18.99
CA LYS A 86 -6.60 4.07 19.58
C LYS A 86 -6.35 5.52 19.99
N PRO A 87 -7.40 6.36 20.12
CA PRO A 87 -7.22 7.73 20.60
C PRO A 87 -6.44 7.79 21.91
N GLY A 88 -5.43 8.68 21.97
CA GLY A 88 -4.54 8.84 23.13
C GLY A 88 -3.37 7.87 23.19
N LEU A 89 -3.34 6.83 22.35
CA LEU A 89 -2.21 5.90 22.25
C LEU A 89 -1.22 6.38 21.18
N LYS A 90 0.02 6.67 21.57
CA LYS A 90 1.03 7.20 20.65
C LYS A 90 1.71 6.14 19.79
N ASP A 91 1.99 4.96 20.35
CA ASP A 91 2.60 3.86 19.62
C ASP A 91 2.46 2.51 20.36
N THR A 92 2.75 1.42 19.67
CA THR A 92 2.87 0.05 20.25
C THR A 92 4.06 -0.70 19.67
N VAL A 93 4.58 -1.68 20.42
CA VAL A 93 5.67 -2.57 19.93
C VAL A 93 5.25 -3.31 18.66
N LEU A 94 3.99 -3.73 18.56
CA LEU A 94 3.44 -4.38 17.36
C LEU A 94 3.54 -3.42 16.16
N ARG A 95 3.02 -2.20 16.29
CA ARG A 95 3.02 -1.22 15.21
C ARG A 95 4.43 -0.87 14.75
N ALA A 96 5.34 -0.64 15.69
CA ALA A 96 6.75 -0.33 15.41
C ALA A 96 7.50 -1.49 14.71
N GLY A 97 7.03 -2.74 14.88
CA GLY A 97 7.62 -3.92 14.27
C GLY A 97 7.12 -4.25 12.85
N LEU A 98 6.11 -3.53 12.33
CA LEU A 98 5.53 -3.78 11.01
C LEU A 98 6.20 -2.89 9.94
N ASN A 99 6.46 -3.43 8.75
CA ASN A 99 6.89 -2.66 7.57
C ASN A 99 5.97 -2.94 6.37
N PRO A 100 5.32 -1.91 5.78
CA PRO A 100 5.30 -0.51 6.22
C PRO A 100 4.66 -0.35 7.58
N MET A 101 5.18 0.59 8.38
CA MET A 101 4.59 0.94 9.67
C MET A 101 3.17 1.45 9.42
N PRO A 102 2.13 0.83 10.04
CA PRO A 102 0.76 1.26 9.84
C PRO A 102 0.55 2.73 10.24
N PRO A 103 -0.20 3.52 9.45
CA PRO A 103 -0.55 4.89 9.81
C PRO A 103 -1.41 4.91 11.08
N ASN A 104 -1.32 6.02 11.82
CA ASN A 104 -2.23 6.30 12.90
C ASN A 104 -3.58 6.74 12.31
N LEU A 105 -4.63 5.90 12.43
CA LEU A 105 -5.95 6.22 11.88
C LEU A 105 -6.79 7.09 12.82
N THR A 106 -6.27 7.47 13.99
CA THR A 106 -6.90 8.50 14.84
C THR A 106 -6.65 9.91 14.33
N GLU A 107 -5.71 10.07 13.40
CA GLU A 107 -5.39 11.34 12.74
C GLU A 107 -6.10 11.43 11.39
N GLN A 108 -6.34 12.67 10.95
CA GLN A 108 -6.98 12.88 9.65
C GLN A 108 -6.07 12.41 8.52
N GLY A 109 -6.54 11.42 7.76
CA GLY A 109 -5.88 10.97 6.54
C GLY A 109 -6.17 11.88 5.33
N HIS A 110 -5.47 11.63 4.22
CA HIS A 110 -5.66 12.37 2.96
C HIS A 110 -6.69 11.73 2.02
N TRP A 111 -7.24 10.55 2.37
CA TRP A 111 -8.21 9.82 1.56
C TRP A 111 -9.62 10.29 1.86
N GLY A 112 -10.45 10.41 0.82
CA GLY A 112 -11.90 10.62 0.98
C GLY A 112 -12.60 9.35 1.45
N PRO A 113 -13.87 9.43 1.88
CA PRO A 113 -14.59 8.28 2.42
C PRO A 113 -14.75 7.10 1.45
N ALA A 114 -14.96 7.38 0.16
CA ALA A 114 -15.09 6.33 -0.86
C ALA A 114 -13.76 5.57 -1.05
N GLU A 115 -12.64 6.30 -1.08
CA GLU A 115 -11.31 5.70 -1.18
C GLU A 115 -10.98 4.90 0.09
N GLN A 116 -11.28 5.44 1.27
CA GLN A 116 -11.09 4.72 2.53
C GLN A 116 -11.91 3.43 2.55
N PHE A 117 -13.17 3.47 2.13
CA PHE A 117 -14.00 2.27 2.05
C PHE A 117 -13.40 1.22 1.10
N TRP A 118 -12.97 1.64 -0.10
CA TRP A 118 -12.35 0.71 -1.05
C TRP A 118 -11.08 0.07 -0.49
N ILE A 119 -10.22 0.87 0.15
CA ILE A 119 -8.99 0.40 0.79
C ILE A 119 -9.29 -0.58 1.92
N VAL A 120 -10.24 -0.27 2.82
CA VAL A 120 -10.61 -1.15 3.93
C VAL A 120 -11.21 -2.46 3.42
N LYS A 121 -12.02 -2.39 2.36
CA LYS A 121 -12.69 -3.56 1.77
C LYS A 121 -11.73 -4.51 1.06
N HIS A 122 -10.72 -3.98 0.37
CA HIS A 122 -9.86 -4.76 -0.52
C HIS A 122 -8.41 -4.93 -0.03
N GLY A 123 -7.96 -4.06 0.87
CA GLY A 123 -6.55 -3.96 1.26
C GLY A 123 -5.67 -3.34 0.15
N ILE A 124 -4.38 -3.21 0.45
CA ILE A 124 -3.33 -2.79 -0.49
C ILE A 124 -2.30 -3.92 -0.60
N LYS A 125 -1.77 -4.14 -1.80
CA LYS A 125 -0.73 -5.12 -2.12
C LYS A 125 0.53 -4.43 -2.63
#